data_AF-A0A5N5JVE2-F1
#
_entry.id   AF-A0A5N5JVE2-F1
#
_cell.length_a   1.000
_cell.length_b   1.000
_cell.length_c   1.000
_cell.angle_alpha   90.00
_cell.angle_beta   90.00
_cell.angle_gamma   90.00
#
_symmetry.space_group_name_H-M   'P 1'
#
loop_
_entity.id
_entity.type
_entity.pdbx_description
1 polymer ?
#
loop_
_entity_poly.entity_id
_entity_poly.type
_entity_poly.pdbx_seq_one_letter_code
_entity_poly.pdbx_strand_id
1 'polypeptide(L)'
;MILTRARRGMTREKKTKWLLICQLLIILLVKDSLALTCIPCYEVQCPPDPSCPGGKVWGVCGCCLECAKLKDEKCGGLYGFSGTCDQGLECVHRGPDMFNSEGVCQEKETDDNEVFIEKLKQLRN
;
A
#
# COMPACT_ATOMS: atom_id res chain seq x y z
N MET A 1 -43.51 2.60 -42.48
CA MET A 1 -43.05 3.64 -41.52
C MET A 1 -41.62 3.34 -41.12
N ILE A 2 -40.63 4.03 -41.72
CA ILE A 2 -39.22 3.89 -41.34
C ILE A 2 -38.84 5.18 -40.59
N LEU A 3 -38.65 5.08 -39.28
CA LEU A 3 -38.15 6.16 -38.43
C LEU A 3 -36.64 6.32 -38.68
N THR A 4 -36.25 7.23 -39.58
CA THR A 4 -34.85 7.66 -39.67
C THR A 4 -34.53 8.55 -38.47
N ARG A 5 -33.89 7.93 -37.47
CA ARG A 5 -33.29 8.57 -36.30
C ARG A 5 -32.32 9.66 -36.78
N ALA A 6 -32.73 10.93 -36.67
CA ALA A 6 -31.84 12.05 -36.94
C ALA A 6 -30.66 11.98 -35.97
N ARG A 7 -29.46 11.65 -36.49
CA ARG A 7 -28.21 11.85 -35.76
C ARG A 7 -28.05 13.36 -35.57
N ARG A 8 -28.45 13.86 -34.39
CA ARG A 8 -28.16 15.24 -33.97
C ARG A 8 -26.64 15.39 -33.87
N GLY A 9 -26.02 15.78 -34.97
CA GLY A 9 -24.63 16.18 -35.01
C GLY A 9 -24.45 17.42 -34.12
N MET A 10 -23.62 17.30 -33.10
CA MET A 10 -23.29 18.42 -32.22
C MET A 10 -22.50 19.47 -33.01
N THR A 11 -22.96 20.73 -32.97
CA THR A 11 -22.32 21.84 -33.71
C THR A 11 -20.88 22.05 -33.25
N ARG A 12 -20.01 22.53 -34.16
CA ARG A 12 -18.56 22.68 -33.95
C ARG A 12 -18.22 23.48 -32.68
N GLU A 13 -18.96 24.54 -32.40
CA GLU A 13 -18.82 25.36 -31.18
C GLU A 13 -19.23 24.61 -29.90
N LYS A 14 -20.29 23.80 -29.96
CA LYS A 14 -20.75 22.99 -28.82
C LYS A 14 -19.75 21.89 -28.50
N LYS A 15 -19.11 21.29 -29.52
CA LYS A 15 -18.02 20.31 -29.34
C LYS A 15 -16.80 20.95 -28.67
N THR A 16 -16.36 22.13 -29.13
CA THR A 16 -15.21 22.82 -28.53
C THR A 16 -15.48 23.24 -27.09
N LYS A 17 -16.66 23.80 -26.80
CA LYS A 17 -17.05 24.14 -25.42
C LYS A 17 -17.12 22.90 -24.53
N TRP A 18 -17.62 21.78 -25.03
CA TRP A 18 -17.68 20.55 -24.25
C TRP A 18 -16.29 19.94 -24.03
N LEU A 19 -15.41 19.96 -25.03
CA LEU A 19 -14.01 19.56 -24.88
C LEU A 19 -13.29 20.42 -23.83
N LEU A 20 -13.48 21.74 -23.84
CA LEU A 20 -12.90 22.66 -22.86
C LEU A 20 -13.46 22.42 -21.45
N ILE A 21 -14.77 22.17 -21.33
CA ILE A 21 -15.40 21.83 -20.05
C ILE A 21 -14.87 20.49 -19.53
N CYS A 22 -14.77 19.46 -20.38
CA CYS A 22 -14.21 18.16 -20.02
C CYS A 22 -12.74 18.29 -19.60
N GLN A 23 -11.94 19.07 -20.33
CA GLN A 23 -10.54 19.32 -19.98
C GLN A 23 -10.42 20.03 -18.63
N LEU A 24 -11.25 21.04 -18.37
CA LEU A 24 -11.28 21.73 -17.08
C LEU A 24 -11.71 20.79 -15.95
N LEU A 25 -12.72 19.95 -16.16
CA LEU A 25 -13.16 18.94 -15.20
C LEU A 25 -12.06 17.93 -14.89
N ILE A 26 -11.33 17.45 -15.90
CA ILE A 26 -10.19 16.55 -15.69
C ILE A 26 -9.10 17.24 -14.87
N ILE A 27 -8.74 18.49 -15.18
CA ILE A 27 -7.73 19.24 -14.42
C ILE A 27 -8.15 19.45 -12.96
N LEU A 28 -9.44 19.64 -12.68
CA LEU A 28 -9.98 19.75 -11.32
C LEU A 28 -9.97 18.39 -10.58
N LEU A 29 -10.16 17.28 -11.30
CA LEU A 29 -10.13 15.92 -10.74
C LEU A 29 -8.71 15.39 -10.48
N VAL A 30 -7.70 15.90 -11.19
CA VAL A 30 -6.27 15.50 -11.02
C VAL A 30 -5.57 16.35 -9.95
N LYS A 31 -6.29 17.22 -9.24
CA LYS A 31 -5.78 17.89 -8.04
C LYS A 31 -5.55 16.79 -6.99
N ASP A 32 -4.28 16.63 -6.59
CA ASP A 32 -3.80 15.72 -5.53
C ASP A 32 -3.41 14.28 -5.93
N SER A 33 -2.76 14.09 -7.09
CA SER A 33 -2.06 12.82 -7.40
C SER A 33 -0.73 12.62 -6.63
N LEU A 34 -0.33 13.57 -5.77
CA LEU A 34 0.88 13.46 -4.94
C LEU A 34 0.69 12.56 -3.71
N ALA A 35 -0.54 12.15 -3.40
CA ALA A 35 -0.84 11.37 -2.19
C ALA A 35 -0.22 9.96 -2.19
N LEU A 36 0.28 9.46 -3.33
CA LEU A 36 0.87 8.14 -3.46
C LEU A 36 2.41 8.14 -3.49
N THR A 37 3.04 9.30 -3.40
CA THR A 37 4.50 9.42 -3.43
C THR A 37 5.02 9.90 -2.07
N CYS A 38 6.00 9.20 -1.52
CA CYS A 38 6.67 9.62 -0.30
C CYS A 38 7.45 10.92 -0.53
N ILE A 39 7.37 11.82 0.45
CA ILE A 39 8.26 12.98 0.50
C ILE A 39 9.66 12.55 0.95
N PRO A 40 10.71 13.30 0.58
CA PRO A 40 12.07 13.01 1.04
C PRO A 40 12.18 13.03 2.58
N CYS A 41 12.91 12.08 3.17
CA CYS A 41 12.97 11.95 4.63
C CYS A 41 13.49 13.18 5.37
N TYR A 42 14.32 14.02 4.74
CA TYR A 42 14.83 15.25 5.36
C TYR A 42 13.75 16.33 5.53
N GLU A 43 12.59 16.18 4.88
CA GLU A 43 11.41 17.06 5.03
C GLU A 43 10.37 16.47 5.99
N VAL A 44 10.53 15.21 6.40
CA VAL A 44 9.59 14.52 7.30
C VAL A 44 9.89 14.88 8.75
N GLN A 45 8.85 15.24 9.51
CA GLN A 45 8.92 15.35 10.97
C GLN A 45 8.34 14.08 11.58
N CYS A 46 9.20 13.19 12.08
CA CYS A 46 8.77 11.97 12.72
C CYS A 46 8.21 12.24 14.13
N PRO A 47 7.23 11.46 14.59
CA PRO A 47 6.80 11.50 15.97
C PRO A 47 7.97 11.12 16.92
N PRO A 48 7.89 11.53 18.20
CA PRO A 48 8.85 11.11 19.22
C PRO A 48 8.95 9.59 19.28
N ASP A 49 10.14 9.10 19.62
CA ASP A 49 10.46 7.67 19.62
C ASP A 49 9.39 6.86 20.39
N PRO A 50 8.59 6.02 19.71
CA PRO A 50 7.42 5.41 20.32
C PRO A 50 7.82 4.36 21.36
N SER A 51 7.11 4.34 22.49
CA SER A 51 7.22 3.23 23.44
C SER A 51 6.32 2.10 22.95
N CYS A 52 6.92 1.09 22.32
CA CYS A 52 6.19 0.00 21.70
C CYS A 52 6.12 -1.22 22.62
N PRO A 53 4.98 -1.95 22.64
CA PRO A 53 4.87 -3.22 23.36
C PRO A 53 5.76 -4.32 22.75
N GLY A 54 6.12 -4.18 21.47
CA GLY A 54 7.06 -5.04 20.75
C GLY A 54 8.20 -4.23 20.12
N GLY A 55 8.69 -4.72 18.99
CA GLY A 55 9.73 -4.07 18.20
C GLY A 55 9.30 -2.78 17.50
N LYS A 56 10.28 -2.13 16.88
CA LYS A 56 10.11 -0.96 16.03
C LYS A 56 10.48 -1.31 14.60
N VAL A 57 9.66 -0.85 13.67
CA VAL A 57 9.81 -1.08 12.23
C VAL A 57 9.75 0.24 11.50
N TRP A 58 10.34 0.29 10.31
CA TRP A 58 10.19 1.46 9.45
C TRP A 58 8.77 1.51 8.90
N GLY A 59 8.15 2.69 8.95
CA GLY A 59 6.86 2.95 8.30
C GLY A 59 6.96 2.83 6.78
N VAL A 60 5.82 2.94 6.09
CA VAL A 60 5.67 2.68 4.63
C VAL A 60 6.68 3.46 3.77
N CYS A 61 7.00 4.71 4.15
CA CYS A 61 7.96 5.55 3.43
C CYS A 61 9.43 5.35 3.84
N GLY A 62 9.72 4.52 4.84
CA GLY A 62 11.09 4.23 5.27
C GLY A 62 11.80 5.35 6.05
N CYS A 63 11.08 6.41 6.45
CA CYS A 63 11.68 7.58 7.11
C CYS A 63 11.51 7.61 8.63
N CYS A 64 10.42 7.07 9.15
CA CYS A 64 10.09 7.10 10.58
C CYS A 64 9.96 5.68 11.13
N LEU A 65 10.28 5.53 12.42
CA LEU A 65 10.01 4.30 13.16
C LEU A 65 8.59 4.31 13.71
N GLU A 66 7.92 3.17 13.58
CA GLU A 66 6.58 2.89 14.07
C GLU A 66 6.60 1.59 14.88
N CYS A 67 5.56 1.36 15.69
CA CYS A 67 5.44 0.10 16.40
C CYS A 67 5.09 -1.03 15.43
N ALA A 68 5.82 -2.13 15.57
CA ALA A 68 5.53 -3.33 14.82
C ALA A 68 4.19 -3.94 15.25
N LYS A 69 3.50 -4.58 14.30
CA LYS A 69 2.26 -5.30 14.53
C LYS A 69 2.54 -6.62 15.24
N LEU A 70 1.81 -6.87 16.32
CA LEU A 70 1.93 -8.06 17.15
C LEU A 70 1.15 -9.23 16.55
N LYS A 71 1.32 -10.41 17.15
CA LYS A 71 0.61 -11.63 16.75
C LYS A 71 -0.89 -11.40 16.72
N ASP A 72 -1.53 -11.91 15.67
CA ASP A 72 -2.97 -11.81 15.39
C ASP A 72 -3.48 -10.39 15.07
N GLU A 73 -2.60 -9.40 14.96
CA GLU A 73 -2.96 -8.07 14.46
C GLU A 73 -2.97 -8.02 12.93
N LYS A 74 -3.76 -7.10 12.39
CA LYS A 74 -3.81 -6.82 10.95
C LYS A 74 -2.49 -6.22 10.47
N CYS A 75 -2.10 -6.58 9.26
CA CYS A 75 -0.86 -6.13 8.60
C CYS A 75 -1.03 -6.02 7.08
N GLY A 76 -0.06 -5.44 6.39
CA GLY A 76 -0.06 -5.34 4.94
C GLY A 76 -1.05 -4.29 4.43
N GLY A 77 -2.00 -4.69 3.59
CA GLY A 77 -2.94 -3.76 2.95
C GLY A 77 -2.32 -2.98 1.80
N LEU A 78 -3.10 -2.07 1.21
CA LEU A 78 -2.65 -1.21 0.13
C LEU A 78 -1.39 -0.44 0.56
N TYR A 79 -0.29 -0.56 -0.19
CA TYR A 79 1.03 0.03 0.13
C TYR A 79 1.62 -0.32 1.51
N GLY A 80 1.07 -1.28 2.25
CA GLY A 80 1.54 -1.58 3.61
C GLY A 80 0.94 -0.69 4.71
N PHE A 81 -0.13 0.07 4.45
CA PHE A 81 -0.75 0.98 5.43
C PHE A 81 -1.34 0.29 6.66
N SER A 82 -1.65 -1.01 6.57
CA SER A 82 -2.11 -1.78 7.73
C SER A 82 -0.95 -2.20 8.66
N GLY A 83 0.30 -1.88 8.29
CA GLY A 83 1.49 -2.01 9.14
C GLY A 83 2.32 -3.26 8.88
N THR A 84 3.48 -3.29 9.53
CA THR A 84 4.51 -4.33 9.37
C THR A 84 4.60 -5.15 10.66
N CYS A 85 4.62 -6.48 10.54
CA CYS A 85 4.71 -7.38 11.69
C CYS A 85 6.05 -7.30 12.43
N ASP A 86 6.03 -7.67 13.71
CA ASP A 86 7.20 -7.72 14.57
C ASP A 86 8.16 -8.86 14.19
N GLN A 87 9.36 -8.85 14.78
CA GLN A 87 10.38 -9.86 14.53
C GLN A 87 9.88 -11.27 14.84
N GLY A 88 10.09 -12.19 13.89
CA GLY A 88 9.63 -13.58 14.00
C GLY A 88 8.20 -13.82 13.53
N LEU A 89 7.49 -12.77 13.11
CA LEU A 89 6.16 -12.87 12.53
C LEU A 89 6.18 -12.60 11.02
N GLU A 90 5.20 -13.14 10.30
CA GLU A 90 4.96 -12.92 8.89
C GLU A 90 3.50 -12.50 8.64
N CYS A 91 3.30 -11.61 7.66
CA CYS A 91 1.98 -11.12 7.30
C CYS A 91 1.27 -12.10 6.36
N VAL A 92 0.40 -12.94 6.93
CA VAL A 92 -0.28 -14.00 6.18
C VAL A 92 -1.61 -13.48 5.63
N HIS A 93 -1.77 -13.57 4.30
CA HIS A 93 -3.00 -13.18 3.60
C HIS A 93 -3.87 -14.42 3.34
N ARG A 94 -5.17 -14.32 3.64
CA ARG A 94 -6.14 -15.40 3.40
C ARG A 94 -7.17 -14.96 2.36
N GLY A 95 -7.14 -15.54 1.17
CA GLY A 95 -8.11 -15.27 0.10
C GLY A 95 -7.48 -15.31 -1.30
N PRO A 96 -8.31 -15.28 -2.36
CA PRO A 96 -7.83 -15.33 -3.74
C PRO A 96 -7.10 -14.05 -4.18
N ASP A 97 -7.37 -12.92 -3.53
CA ASP A 97 -6.78 -11.61 -3.85
C ASP A 97 -5.63 -11.33 -2.88
N MET A 98 -4.39 -11.66 -3.26
CA MET A 98 -3.20 -11.48 -2.40
C MET A 98 -2.52 -10.10 -2.57
N PHE A 99 -2.88 -9.34 -3.61
CA PHE A 99 -2.26 -8.05 -3.90
C PHE A 99 -3.05 -6.92 -3.20
N ASN A 100 -2.38 -6.15 -2.33
CA ASN A 100 -2.97 -5.07 -1.52
C ASN A 100 -4.05 -5.49 -0.50
N SER A 101 -4.24 -6.80 -0.29
CA SER A 101 -5.11 -7.31 0.77
C SER A 101 -4.52 -7.03 2.15
N GLU A 102 -5.38 -6.90 3.17
CA GLU A 102 -4.93 -6.99 4.56
C GLU A 102 -4.64 -8.46 4.90
N GLY A 103 -3.54 -8.70 5.62
CA GLY A 103 -3.20 -9.97 6.22
C GLY A 103 -3.32 -9.91 7.74
N VAL A 104 -2.85 -10.98 8.40
CA VAL A 104 -2.73 -11.09 9.84
C VAL A 104 -1.32 -11.57 10.19
N CYS A 105 -0.69 -10.97 11.20
CA CYS A 105 0.61 -11.39 11.69
C CYS A 105 0.53 -12.76 12.36
N GLN A 106 1.27 -13.72 11.82
CA GLN A 106 1.36 -15.09 12.33
C GLN A 106 2.83 -15.46 12.53
N GLU A 107 3.10 -16.50 13.31
CA GLU A 107 4.46 -17.02 13.48
C GLU A 107 5.01 -17.48 12.12
N LYS A 108 6.27 -17.13 11.85
CA LYS A 108 6.97 -17.67 10.68
C LYS A 108 7.03 -19.19 10.82
N GLU A 109 6.42 -19.91 9.87
CA GLU A 109 6.72 -21.33 9.71
C GLU A 109 8.20 -21.43 9.36
N THR A 110 9.00 -21.89 10.31
CA THR A 110 10.42 -22.14 10.09
C THR A 110 10.48 -23.40 9.25
N ASP A 111 10.95 -23.29 8.01
CA ASP A 111 11.26 -24.48 7.23
C ASP A 111 12.29 -25.29 8.03
N ASP A 112 11.97 -26.55 8.35
CA ASP A 112 12.79 -27.40 9.21
C ASP A 112 14.25 -27.51 8.69
N ASN A 113 14.48 -27.30 7.38
CA ASN A 113 15.82 -27.27 6.83
C ASN A 113 16.60 -26.02 7.25
N GLU A 114 15.94 -24.86 7.43
CA GLU A 114 16.59 -23.63 7.86
C GLU A 114 17.08 -23.75 9.31
N VAL A 115 16.30 -24.40 10.18
CA VAL A 115 16.68 -24.75 11.56
C VAL A 115 17.84 -25.75 11.57
N PHE A 116 17.84 -26.73 10.67
CA PHE A 116 18.92 -27.70 10.56
C PHE A 116 20.23 -27.03 10.08
N ILE A 117 20.16 -26.12 9.11
CA ILE A 117 21.34 -25.39 8.60
C ILE A 117 21.91 -24.42 9.66
N GLU A 118 21.05 -23.75 10.45
CA GLU A 118 21.46 -22.99 11.64
C GLU A 118 22.23 -23.88 12.64
N LYS A 119 21.70 -25.06 12.97
CA LYS A 119 22.38 -26.02 13.85
C LYS A 119 23.69 -26.53 13.27
N LEU A 120 23.75 -26.79 11.96
CA LEU A 120 25.00 -27.20 11.29
C LEU A 120 26.07 -26.11 11.31
N LYS A 121 25.70 -24.83 11.24
CA LYS A 121 26.66 -23.71 11.38
C LYS A 121 27.28 -23.67 12.77
N GLN A 122 26.50 -23.96 13.82
CA GLN A 122 27.00 -24.03 15.19
C GLN A 122 27.91 -25.23 15.45
N LEU A 123 27.75 -26.33 14.70
CA LEU A 123 28.59 -27.53 14.78
C LEU A 123 29.88 -27.44 13.96
N ARG A 124 30.03 -26.41 13.12
CA ARG A 124 31.22 -26.19 12.28
C ARG A 124 32.27 -25.30 12.97
N ASN A 125 32.06 -24.94 14.23
CA ASN A 125 33.02 -24.21 15.06
C ASN A 125 33.61 -25.11 16.15
#